data_AF-A0A9R0TS49-F1
#
_entry.id   AF-A0A9R0TS49-F1
#
_cell.length_a   1.000
_cell.length_b   1.000
_cell.length_c   1.000
_cell.angle_alpha   90.00
_cell.angle_beta   90.00
_cell.angle_gamma   90.00
#
_symmetry.space_group_name_H-M   'P 1'
#
loop_
_entity.id
_entity.type
_entity.pdbx_description
1 polymer ?
#
loop_
_entity_poly.entity_id
_entity_poly.type
_entity_poly.pdbx_seq_one_letter_code
_entity_poly.pdbx_strand_id
1 'polypeptide(L)'
;MGKRQVLPALLLALLALASSGGGAHASAGGGAHPATPVKAPFSRHSFPKGFVFGTGSAAYQYEGAVKEGGRGPTVWDKFAHTPGKIADGGNGDVALDFYHRYKEDLKLVVDMNMDAFRFSIAWSRILPTGSLSGGVNKEGIAFYNRLINEVIAKGLKPYVTLHHREPYIVTHNILLAHAATVDLYRRKYQKAQGGEVGITLVCHWYLPYTNSTADKDAAKRRVEFMLGWFMDPIVHGDYPASMRSWLGARLPSFTPKQKAALRGSYDFFGLNYYTTYYAIATPAPANALLRGSYDADNRSNVTGFRNGRALGPQAYTEFLFVYPPGIHELMLYAKRRYGNPPVYVMENGIDEGNNSSLPIREALKDPARINYHYKHLLFLNLAIKQKVNIKGYFSWTFMDCFEWGDGYKDRFGLIYVDRNTLKRYPKESSKWMGRFLKK
;
A
#
# COMPACT_ATOMS: atom_id res chain seq x y z
N MET A 1 31.81 -28.46 -18.80
CA MET A 1 30.74 -27.78 -19.58
C MET A 1 29.41 -28.16 -18.92
N GLY A 2 28.61 -27.34 -18.27
CA GLY A 2 28.42 -25.90 -18.34
C GLY A 2 26.96 -25.63 -18.70
N LYS A 3 26.21 -25.09 -17.72
CA LYS A 3 24.86 -24.49 -17.77
C LYS A 3 23.68 -25.46 -17.52
N ARG A 4 22.64 -25.11 -16.76
CA ARG A 4 22.35 -23.97 -15.86
C ARG A 4 21.14 -24.43 -15.05
N GLN A 5 21.22 -24.33 -13.72
CA GLN A 5 20.06 -24.42 -12.84
C GLN A 5 19.20 -23.17 -13.04
N VAL A 6 17.90 -23.36 -13.27
CA VAL A 6 16.91 -22.29 -13.24
C VAL A 6 16.29 -22.30 -11.84
N LEU A 7 16.69 -21.33 -11.01
CA LEU A 7 15.97 -20.98 -9.78
C LEU A 7 14.59 -20.44 -10.18
N PRO A 8 13.48 -20.89 -9.56
CA PRO A 8 12.23 -20.15 -9.61
C PRO A 8 12.32 -18.96 -8.64
N ALA A 9 12.52 -17.77 -9.22
CA ALA A 9 12.24 -16.50 -8.58
C ALA A 9 10.72 -16.30 -8.53
N LEU A 10 10.15 -16.20 -7.32
CA LEU A 10 8.75 -15.83 -7.10
C LEU A 10 8.67 -15.01 -5.80
N LEU A 11 8.98 -13.72 -5.90
CA LEU A 11 8.66 -12.73 -4.86
C LEU A 11 8.47 -11.37 -5.54
N LEU A 12 7.26 -11.10 -6.03
CA LEU A 12 6.85 -9.79 -6.54
C LEU A 12 5.33 -9.73 -6.62
N ALA A 13 4.71 -9.08 -5.64
CA ALA A 13 3.47 -8.30 -5.71
C ALA A 13 2.87 -8.17 -4.30
N LEU A 14 3.08 -7.04 -3.64
CA LEU A 14 2.22 -6.56 -2.54
C LEU A 14 2.56 -5.09 -2.26
N LEU A 15 1.85 -4.19 -2.95
CA LEU A 15 1.61 -2.79 -2.56
C LEU A 15 0.76 -2.13 -3.67
N ALA A 16 -0.56 -2.09 -3.48
CA ALA A 16 -1.50 -1.05 -3.93
C ALA A 16 -2.93 -1.60 -3.93
N LEU A 17 -3.78 -1.08 -3.02
CA LEU A 17 -5.24 -0.90 -3.12
C LEU A 17 -5.67 -0.30 -1.76
N ALA A 18 -5.61 1.02 -1.63
CA ALA A 18 -6.67 1.98 -1.96
C ALA A 18 -7.70 2.10 -0.83
N SER A 19 -7.47 3.11 0.01
CA SER A 19 -8.43 3.69 0.93
C SER A 19 -9.40 4.60 0.17
N SER A 20 -10.66 4.21 0.03
CA SER A 20 -11.76 5.14 -0.28
C SER A 20 -12.71 5.17 0.92
N GLY A 21 -12.47 6.12 1.83
CA GLY A 21 -13.44 6.51 2.86
C GLY A 21 -14.44 7.48 2.25
N GLY A 22 -15.72 7.14 2.29
CA GLY A 22 -16.80 7.97 1.77
C GLY A 22 -16.94 9.28 2.53
N GLY A 23 -16.89 10.39 1.79
CA GLY A 23 -17.40 11.69 2.21
C GLY A 23 -18.78 11.89 1.60
N ALA A 24 -19.81 11.95 2.45
CA ALA A 24 -21.14 12.37 2.02
C ALA A 24 -21.13 13.89 1.78
N HIS A 25 -21.41 14.30 0.53
CA HIS A 25 -21.80 15.68 0.22
C HIS A 25 -23.27 15.70 -0.19
N ALA A 26 -24.08 16.36 0.62
CA ALA A 26 -25.37 16.89 0.20
C ALA A 26 -25.13 18.28 -0.44
N SER A 27 -25.69 18.50 -1.62
CA SER A 27 -26.11 19.85 -2.04
C SER A 27 -27.35 19.77 -2.91
N ALA A 28 -28.28 20.68 -2.62
CA ALA A 28 -29.57 20.85 -3.24
C ALA A 28 -29.51 21.28 -4.71
N GLY A 29 -30.68 21.22 -5.38
CA GLY A 29 -30.95 21.44 -6.81
C GLY A 29 -30.51 22.80 -7.35
N GLY A 30 -30.60 23.07 -8.64
CA GLY A 30 -31.26 22.39 -9.75
C GLY A 30 -31.20 23.36 -10.92
N GLY A 31 -30.55 22.95 -12.02
CA GLY A 31 -30.42 23.74 -13.24
C GLY A 31 -30.16 22.78 -14.38
N ALA A 32 -31.22 22.41 -15.10
CA ALA A 32 -31.18 21.44 -16.17
C ALA A 32 -30.57 22.06 -17.43
N HIS A 33 -29.39 21.57 -17.85
CA HIS A 33 -28.95 21.64 -19.23
C HIS A 33 -29.24 20.29 -19.90
N PRO A 34 -29.83 20.24 -21.10
CA PRO A 34 -30.07 18.99 -21.80
C PRO A 34 -28.73 18.48 -22.34
N ALA A 35 -28.09 17.58 -21.59
CA ALA A 35 -26.95 16.84 -22.09
C ALA A 35 -27.43 15.87 -23.18
N THR A 36 -27.11 16.17 -24.43
CA THR A 36 -27.24 15.21 -25.53
C THR A 36 -26.29 14.05 -25.24
N PRO A 37 -26.75 12.80 -25.08
CA PRO A 37 -25.86 11.70 -24.73
C PRO A 37 -25.06 11.30 -25.98
N VAL A 38 -23.76 11.57 -25.97
CA VAL A 38 -22.83 11.06 -26.98
C VAL A 38 -22.73 9.54 -26.80
N LYS A 39 -23.40 8.80 -27.68
CA LYS A 39 -23.33 7.33 -27.80
C LYS A 39 -21.99 6.91 -28.41
N ALA A 40 -20.94 6.84 -27.60
CA ALA A 40 -19.90 5.82 -27.81
C ALA A 40 -20.31 4.60 -26.95
N PRO A 41 -20.40 3.37 -27.50
CA PRO A 41 -20.81 2.21 -26.71
C PRO A 41 -19.68 1.84 -25.73
N PHE A 42 -19.73 2.40 -24.53
CA PHE A 42 -18.88 2.00 -23.42
C PHE A 42 -19.30 0.61 -22.98
N SER A 43 -18.41 -0.36 -23.15
CA SER A 43 -18.68 -1.78 -22.88
C SER A 43 -17.42 -2.48 -22.41
N ARG A 44 -17.51 -3.79 -22.15
CA ARG A 44 -16.35 -4.63 -21.84
C ARG A 44 -15.24 -4.54 -22.90
N HIS A 45 -15.57 -4.23 -24.16
CA HIS A 45 -14.61 -4.03 -25.25
C HIS A 45 -13.81 -2.73 -25.14
N SER A 46 -14.21 -1.82 -24.24
CA SER A 46 -13.45 -0.62 -23.91
C SER A 46 -12.24 -0.89 -23.01
N PHE A 47 -12.08 -2.14 -22.53
CA PHE A 47 -10.99 -2.55 -21.64
C PHE A 47 -9.97 -3.44 -22.38
N PRO A 48 -8.69 -3.47 -21.95
CA PRO A 48 -7.68 -4.30 -22.59
C PRO A 48 -8.05 -5.79 -22.65
N LYS A 49 -7.57 -6.50 -23.67
CA LYS A 49 -7.73 -7.96 -23.77
C LYS A 49 -7.18 -8.63 -22.51
N GLY A 50 -8.01 -9.45 -21.86
CA GLY A 50 -7.65 -10.14 -20.62
C GLY A 50 -7.94 -9.36 -19.34
N PHE A 51 -8.56 -8.19 -19.41
CA PHE A 51 -9.03 -7.44 -18.24
C PHE A 51 -10.09 -8.25 -17.47
N VAL A 52 -9.87 -8.43 -16.17
CA VAL A 52 -10.70 -9.27 -15.29
C VAL A 52 -11.74 -8.41 -14.58
N PHE A 53 -13.01 -8.75 -14.76
CA PHE A 53 -14.13 -8.25 -13.97
C PHE A 53 -14.54 -9.32 -12.97
N GLY A 54 -14.74 -8.94 -11.72
CA GLY A 54 -15.16 -9.87 -10.69
C GLY A 54 -15.94 -9.18 -9.58
N THR A 55 -16.60 -9.99 -8.78
CA THR A 55 -17.27 -9.58 -7.54
C THR A 55 -16.74 -10.41 -6.37
N GLY A 56 -17.15 -10.12 -5.14
CA GLY A 56 -16.67 -10.93 -4.02
C GLY A 56 -17.45 -10.88 -2.73
N SER A 57 -17.08 -11.80 -1.84
CA SER A 57 -17.67 -12.03 -0.53
C SER A 57 -16.61 -12.03 0.58
N ALA A 58 -17.07 -12.04 1.83
CA ALA A 58 -16.25 -12.25 3.01
C ALA A 58 -16.91 -13.28 3.94
N ALA A 59 -16.11 -14.14 4.56
CA ALA A 59 -16.56 -15.38 5.17
C ALA A 59 -17.65 -15.18 6.22
N TYR A 60 -17.41 -14.34 7.23
CA TYR A 60 -18.40 -14.12 8.30
C TYR A 60 -19.68 -13.42 7.83
N GLN A 61 -19.62 -12.66 6.74
CA GLN A 61 -20.78 -11.92 6.21
C GLN A 61 -21.68 -12.80 5.34
N TYR A 62 -21.17 -13.91 4.79
CA TYR A 62 -21.85 -14.72 3.79
C TYR A 62 -22.04 -16.17 4.24
N GLU A 63 -21.02 -16.81 4.82
CA GLU A 63 -21.01 -18.27 5.03
C GLU A 63 -22.08 -18.76 6.00
N GLY A 64 -22.23 -18.12 7.17
CA GLY A 64 -23.04 -18.69 8.25
C GLY A 64 -22.43 -19.99 8.79
N ALA A 65 -23.30 -20.91 9.21
CA ALA A 65 -22.94 -22.24 9.67
C ALA A 65 -21.86 -22.20 10.76
N VAL A 66 -22.04 -21.30 11.74
CA VAL A 66 -20.99 -20.96 12.72
C VAL A 66 -20.72 -22.06 13.75
N LYS A 67 -21.67 -22.98 13.93
CA LYS A 67 -21.59 -24.17 14.80
C LYS A 67 -21.42 -25.47 14.03
N GLU A 68 -21.24 -25.40 12.72
CA GLU A 68 -21.19 -26.57 11.83
C GLU A 68 -19.80 -26.77 11.24
N GLY A 69 -19.57 -27.99 10.73
CA GLY A 69 -18.35 -28.33 10.00
C GLY A 69 -17.06 -28.08 10.78
N GLY A 70 -17.11 -28.15 12.12
CA GLY A 70 -15.95 -27.99 13.01
C GLY A 70 -15.41 -26.56 13.13
N ARG A 71 -16.13 -25.53 12.69
CA ARG A 71 -15.68 -24.13 12.80
C ARG A 71 -15.56 -23.70 14.27
N GLY A 72 -14.44 -23.09 14.62
CA GLY A 72 -14.27 -22.45 15.92
C GLY A 72 -14.89 -21.05 16.00
N PRO A 73 -15.26 -20.58 17.21
CA PRO A 73 -15.81 -19.25 17.39
C PRO A 73 -14.77 -18.17 17.10
N THR A 74 -15.21 -17.07 16.50
CA THR A 74 -14.39 -15.87 16.29
C THR A 74 -14.80 -14.76 17.25
N VAL A 75 -14.02 -13.68 17.23
CA VAL A 75 -14.37 -12.44 17.92
C VAL A 75 -15.71 -11.86 17.45
N TRP A 76 -16.11 -12.11 16.19
CA TRP A 76 -17.37 -11.64 15.64
C TRP A 76 -18.58 -12.40 16.18
N ASP A 77 -18.46 -13.71 16.35
CA ASP A 77 -19.51 -14.54 16.93
C ASP A 77 -19.83 -14.03 18.34
N LYS A 78 -18.80 -13.76 19.15
CA LYS A 78 -18.97 -13.21 20.51
C LYS A 78 -19.51 -11.78 20.51
N PHE A 79 -19.01 -10.93 19.62
CA PHE A 79 -19.42 -9.52 19.55
C PHE A 79 -20.90 -9.38 19.13
N ALA A 80 -21.33 -10.11 18.11
CA ALA A 80 -22.69 -10.01 17.58
C ALA A 80 -23.74 -10.56 18.56
N HIS A 81 -23.39 -11.57 19.37
CA HIS A 81 -24.26 -12.08 20.43
C HIS A 81 -24.31 -11.23 21.70
N THR A 82 -23.53 -10.13 21.76
CA THR A 82 -23.57 -9.24 22.92
C THR A 82 -24.73 -8.23 22.76
N PRO A 83 -25.67 -8.16 23.71
CA PRO A 83 -26.82 -7.25 23.61
C PRO A 83 -26.42 -5.80 23.34
N GLY A 84 -27.11 -5.15 22.39
CA GLY A 84 -26.89 -3.74 22.03
C GLY A 84 -25.63 -3.45 21.22
N LYS A 85 -24.89 -4.46 20.74
CA LYS A 85 -23.70 -4.26 19.88
C LYS A 85 -23.99 -4.28 18.39
N ILE A 86 -25.10 -4.87 17.97
CA ILE A 86 -25.61 -4.83 16.61
C ILE A 86 -26.92 -4.04 16.64
N ALA A 87 -27.08 -3.09 15.71
CA ALA A 87 -28.16 -2.11 15.74
C ALA A 87 -29.56 -2.74 15.70
N ASP A 88 -29.72 -3.87 15.00
CA ASP A 88 -30.94 -4.66 14.89
C ASP A 88 -30.92 -5.93 15.77
N GLY A 89 -29.85 -6.14 16.53
CA GLY A 89 -29.64 -7.35 17.34
C GLY A 89 -29.30 -8.61 16.54
N GLY A 90 -29.09 -8.52 15.23
CA GLY A 90 -28.74 -9.65 14.36
C GLY A 90 -27.31 -10.19 14.56
N ASN A 91 -26.98 -11.31 13.91
CA ASN A 91 -25.65 -11.92 13.96
C ASN A 91 -25.31 -12.70 12.67
N GLY A 92 -24.13 -13.32 12.64
CA GLY A 92 -23.62 -14.06 11.48
C GLY A 92 -23.86 -15.57 11.55
N ASP A 93 -24.75 -16.06 12.42
CA ASP A 93 -24.91 -17.50 12.65
C ASP A 93 -25.36 -18.23 11.39
N VAL A 94 -26.30 -17.61 10.68
CA VAL A 94 -26.81 -18.05 9.37
C VAL A 94 -26.28 -17.15 8.25
N ALA A 95 -26.17 -15.83 8.49
CA ALA A 95 -25.78 -14.85 7.48
C ALA A 95 -26.63 -14.97 6.19
N LEU A 96 -26.01 -15.31 5.05
CA LEU A 96 -26.70 -15.61 3.79
C LEU A 96 -26.67 -17.11 3.44
N ASP A 97 -26.21 -17.93 4.37
CA ASP A 97 -26.09 -19.38 4.25
C ASP A 97 -25.21 -19.86 3.06
N PHE A 98 -24.21 -19.05 2.69
CA PHE A 98 -23.30 -19.36 1.59
C PHE A 98 -22.52 -20.67 1.82
N TYR A 99 -22.33 -21.10 3.07
CA TYR A 99 -21.69 -22.39 3.40
C TYR A 99 -22.43 -23.57 2.74
N HIS A 100 -23.76 -23.52 2.68
CA HIS A 100 -24.59 -24.53 2.03
C HIS A 100 -24.91 -24.17 0.57
N ARG A 101 -25.04 -22.88 0.27
CA ARG A 101 -25.66 -22.38 -0.98
C ARG A 101 -24.69 -21.86 -2.04
N TYR A 102 -23.38 -21.91 -1.80
CA TYR A 102 -22.37 -21.35 -2.71
C TYR A 102 -22.52 -21.78 -4.19
N LYS A 103 -23.06 -22.97 -4.49
CA LYS A 103 -23.31 -23.39 -5.88
C LYS A 103 -24.38 -22.56 -6.58
N GLU A 104 -25.46 -22.22 -5.87
CA GLU A 104 -26.53 -21.34 -6.35
C GLU A 104 -26.01 -19.91 -6.51
N ASP A 105 -25.26 -19.41 -5.52
CA ASP A 105 -24.74 -18.05 -5.54
C ASP A 105 -23.71 -17.84 -6.66
N LEU A 106 -22.86 -18.84 -6.93
CA LEU A 106 -21.90 -18.78 -8.04
C LEU A 106 -22.58 -18.80 -9.40
N LYS A 107 -23.81 -19.34 -9.53
CA LYS A 107 -24.58 -19.21 -10.78
C LYS A 107 -24.90 -17.74 -11.07
N LEU A 108 -25.25 -16.95 -10.05
CA LEU A 108 -25.52 -15.52 -10.22
C LEU A 108 -24.27 -14.76 -10.70
N VAL A 109 -23.08 -15.15 -10.22
CA VAL A 109 -21.81 -14.55 -10.66
C VAL A 109 -21.55 -14.82 -12.15
N VAL A 110 -21.87 -16.03 -12.62
CA VAL A 110 -21.79 -16.38 -14.04
C VAL A 110 -22.83 -15.62 -14.87
N ASP A 111 -24.08 -15.55 -14.41
CA ASP A 111 -25.17 -14.87 -15.12
C ASP A 111 -24.90 -13.36 -15.28
N MET A 112 -24.09 -12.77 -14.41
CA MET A 112 -23.60 -11.38 -14.52
C MET A 112 -22.41 -11.21 -15.49
N ASN A 113 -21.95 -12.26 -16.17
CA ASN A 113 -20.79 -12.26 -17.07
C ASN A 113 -19.46 -11.83 -16.42
N MET A 114 -19.26 -12.19 -15.14
CA MET A 114 -18.01 -11.95 -14.41
C MET A 114 -16.95 -13.00 -14.80
N ASP A 115 -15.67 -12.63 -14.73
CA ASP A 115 -14.53 -13.53 -14.98
C ASP A 115 -13.96 -14.14 -13.70
N ALA A 116 -14.22 -13.52 -12.55
CA ALA A 116 -13.59 -13.86 -11.29
C ALA A 116 -14.56 -13.76 -10.12
N PHE A 117 -14.34 -14.62 -9.12
CA PHE A 117 -15.00 -14.55 -7.84
C PHE A 117 -13.96 -14.44 -6.73
N ARG A 118 -14.03 -13.35 -5.96
CA ARG A 118 -13.15 -13.10 -4.83
C ARG A 118 -13.84 -13.51 -3.53
N PHE A 119 -13.20 -14.30 -2.69
CA PHE A 119 -13.74 -14.68 -1.38
C PHE A 119 -12.63 -14.76 -0.33
N SER A 120 -12.99 -14.75 0.95
CA SER A 120 -12.03 -14.92 2.05
C SER A 120 -12.19 -16.28 2.72
N ILE A 121 -11.11 -16.82 3.29
CA ILE A 121 -11.16 -18.02 4.14
C ILE A 121 -11.37 -17.61 5.60
N ALA A 122 -12.35 -18.20 6.29
CA ALA A 122 -12.49 -18.07 7.74
C ALA A 122 -11.36 -18.84 8.42
N TRP A 123 -10.44 -18.12 9.06
CA TRP A 123 -9.32 -18.73 9.79
C TRP A 123 -9.80 -19.78 10.80
N SER A 124 -10.82 -19.46 11.60
CA SER A 124 -11.36 -20.39 12.60
C SER A 124 -12.10 -21.59 12.00
N ARG A 125 -12.43 -21.57 10.70
CA ARG A 125 -12.97 -22.73 10.01
C ARG A 125 -11.85 -23.70 9.61
N ILE A 126 -10.62 -23.23 9.37
CA ILE A 126 -9.46 -24.11 9.12
C ILE A 126 -8.76 -24.51 10.42
N LEU A 127 -8.58 -23.57 11.34
CA LEU A 127 -7.91 -23.73 12.63
C LEU A 127 -8.87 -23.25 13.74
N PRO A 128 -9.70 -24.13 14.32
CA PRO A 128 -10.78 -23.74 15.25
C PRO A 128 -10.31 -22.97 16.48
N THR A 129 -9.11 -23.27 16.96
CA THR A 129 -8.48 -22.57 18.09
C THR A 129 -7.49 -21.49 17.64
N GLY A 130 -7.31 -21.32 16.34
CA GLY A 130 -6.37 -20.37 15.74
C GLY A 130 -4.95 -20.88 15.55
N SER A 131 -4.58 -22.09 16.00
CA SER A 131 -3.23 -22.66 15.90
C SER A 131 -3.22 -24.10 15.38
N LEU A 132 -2.09 -24.54 14.80
CA LEU A 132 -1.88 -25.95 14.41
C LEU A 132 -1.92 -26.91 15.61
N SER A 133 -1.45 -26.45 16.78
CA SER A 133 -1.44 -27.25 18.00
C SER A 133 -2.83 -27.55 18.55
N GLY A 134 -3.84 -26.72 18.24
CA GLY A 134 -5.23 -27.02 18.59
C GLY A 134 -6.00 -27.74 17.49
N GLY A 135 -5.30 -28.32 16.53
CA GLY A 135 -5.88 -29.17 15.50
C GLY A 135 -6.23 -28.44 14.21
N VAL A 136 -6.17 -29.19 13.11
CA VAL A 136 -6.56 -28.72 11.78
C VAL A 136 -7.94 -29.29 11.45
N ASN A 137 -8.90 -28.42 11.18
CA ASN A 137 -10.25 -28.83 10.81
C ASN A 137 -10.31 -29.26 9.35
N LYS A 138 -10.33 -30.57 9.11
CA LYS A 138 -10.36 -31.16 7.78
C LYS A 138 -11.66 -30.87 7.02
N GLU A 139 -12.79 -30.74 7.72
CA GLU A 139 -14.06 -30.41 7.05
C GLU A 139 -14.08 -28.96 6.58
N GLY A 140 -13.49 -28.03 7.34
CA GLY A 140 -13.29 -26.66 6.88
C GLY A 140 -12.44 -26.59 5.61
N ILE A 141 -11.35 -27.35 5.54
CA ILE A 141 -10.53 -27.48 4.33
C ILE A 141 -11.36 -28.06 3.17
N ALA A 142 -12.14 -29.11 3.43
CA ALA A 142 -12.97 -29.74 2.42
C ALA A 142 -14.00 -28.77 1.84
N PHE A 143 -14.63 -27.93 2.67
CA PHE A 143 -15.53 -26.87 2.22
C PHE A 143 -14.86 -25.91 1.22
N TYR A 144 -13.70 -25.33 1.57
CA TYR A 144 -13.03 -24.39 0.67
C TYR A 144 -12.50 -25.06 -0.60
N ASN A 145 -12.07 -26.32 -0.53
CA ASN A 145 -11.73 -27.10 -1.73
C ASN A 145 -12.95 -27.27 -2.64
N ARG A 146 -14.13 -27.62 -2.10
CA ARG A 146 -15.37 -27.71 -2.88
C ARG A 146 -15.74 -26.38 -3.52
N LEU A 147 -15.64 -25.27 -2.77
CA LEU A 147 -15.88 -23.93 -3.27
C LEU A 147 -14.93 -23.54 -4.41
N ILE A 148 -13.61 -23.72 -4.21
CA ILE A 148 -12.59 -23.43 -5.23
C ILE A 148 -12.84 -24.24 -6.50
N ASN A 149 -13.10 -25.54 -6.34
CA ASN A 149 -13.37 -26.43 -7.48
C ASN A 149 -14.63 -26.00 -8.24
N GLU A 150 -15.69 -25.58 -7.54
CA GLU A 150 -16.91 -25.08 -8.18
C GLU A 150 -16.67 -23.75 -8.91
N VAL A 151 -15.91 -22.81 -8.33
CA VAL A 151 -15.52 -21.55 -8.99
C VAL A 151 -14.79 -21.85 -10.30
N ILE A 152 -13.81 -22.76 -10.27
CA ILE A 152 -13.05 -23.17 -11.45
C ILE A 152 -13.94 -23.90 -12.47
N ALA A 153 -14.79 -24.82 -12.01
CA ALA A 153 -15.69 -25.60 -12.87
C ALA A 153 -16.70 -24.71 -13.62
N LYS A 154 -17.12 -23.59 -13.03
CA LYS A 154 -17.96 -22.57 -13.68
C LYS A 154 -17.20 -21.59 -14.58
N GLY A 155 -15.90 -21.80 -14.79
CA GLY A 155 -15.05 -20.96 -15.64
C GLY A 155 -14.61 -19.63 -15.01
N LEU A 156 -14.81 -19.45 -13.70
CA LEU A 156 -14.42 -18.26 -12.95
C LEU A 156 -13.00 -18.41 -12.38
N LYS A 157 -12.28 -17.29 -12.24
CA LYS A 157 -10.98 -17.22 -11.55
C LYS A 157 -11.17 -17.00 -10.04
N PRO A 158 -10.68 -17.89 -9.15
CA PRO A 158 -10.76 -17.66 -7.72
C PRO A 158 -9.70 -16.64 -7.27
N TYR A 159 -10.13 -15.61 -6.52
CA TYR A 159 -9.25 -14.67 -5.83
C TYR A 159 -9.47 -14.83 -4.31
N VAL A 160 -8.46 -15.32 -3.59
CA VAL A 160 -8.65 -15.73 -2.18
C VAL A 160 -7.94 -14.78 -1.22
N THR A 161 -8.63 -14.30 -0.19
CA THR A 161 -8.08 -13.48 0.92
C THR A 161 -7.96 -14.29 2.20
N LEU A 162 -6.83 -14.24 2.93
CA LEU A 162 -6.59 -15.12 4.10
C LEU A 162 -6.85 -14.44 5.46
N HIS A 163 -6.28 -13.27 5.82
CA HIS A 163 -6.64 -12.50 7.05
C HIS A 163 -5.95 -11.12 7.22
N HIS A 164 -6.59 -10.18 7.94
CA HIS A 164 -6.15 -8.78 8.19
C HIS A 164 -4.89 -8.58 9.08
N ARG A 165 -4.18 -9.66 9.48
CA ARG A 165 -2.85 -9.63 10.15
C ARG A 165 -1.67 -9.71 9.17
N GLU A 166 -1.93 -10.09 7.92
CA GLU A 166 -0.91 -10.30 6.89
C GLU A 166 0.14 -9.19 6.83
N PRO A 167 -0.19 -7.88 6.90
CA PRO A 167 0.83 -6.84 6.77
C PRO A 167 1.95 -6.95 7.83
N TYR A 168 1.60 -7.24 9.09
CA TYR A 168 2.57 -7.38 10.19
C TYR A 168 3.45 -8.63 10.06
N ILE A 169 2.88 -9.73 9.59
CA ILE A 169 3.62 -10.99 9.38
C ILE A 169 4.51 -10.88 8.13
N VAL A 170 3.99 -10.31 7.05
CA VAL A 170 4.72 -10.06 5.80
C VAL A 170 5.91 -9.14 6.05
N THR A 171 5.70 -7.99 6.70
CA THR A 171 6.80 -7.09 7.04
C THR A 171 7.83 -7.74 7.96
N HIS A 172 7.40 -8.56 8.93
CA HIS A 172 8.33 -9.32 9.76
C HIS A 172 9.24 -10.24 8.95
N ASN A 173 8.67 -10.99 8.01
CA ASN A 173 9.45 -11.88 7.15
C ASN A 173 10.34 -11.11 6.15
N ILE A 174 9.88 -9.97 5.61
CA ILE A 174 10.69 -9.10 4.76
C ILE A 174 11.93 -8.63 5.52
N LEU A 175 11.78 -8.19 6.77
CA LEU A 175 12.89 -7.75 7.60
C LEU A 175 13.90 -8.87 7.88
N LEU A 176 13.42 -10.08 8.16
CA LEU A 176 14.29 -11.24 8.36
C LEU A 176 15.03 -11.65 7.09
N ALA A 177 14.34 -11.64 5.93
CA ALA A 177 14.93 -11.93 4.64
C ALA A 177 15.99 -10.88 4.26
N HIS A 178 15.71 -9.60 4.52
CA HIS A 178 16.64 -8.49 4.37
C HIS A 178 17.90 -8.72 5.22
N ALA A 179 17.76 -8.94 6.52
CA ALA A 179 18.90 -9.18 7.42
C ALA A 179 19.74 -10.39 7.00
N ALA A 180 19.11 -11.50 6.62
CA ALA A 180 19.80 -12.69 6.13
C ALA A 180 20.56 -12.41 4.82
N THR A 181 20.00 -11.60 3.92
CA THR A 181 20.63 -11.22 2.65
C THR A 181 21.84 -10.33 2.88
N VAL A 182 21.73 -9.36 3.79
CA VAL A 182 22.84 -8.47 4.15
C VAL A 182 23.98 -9.26 4.80
N ASP A 183 23.66 -10.14 5.74
CA ASP A 183 24.66 -11.02 6.37
C ASP A 183 25.39 -11.89 5.32
N LEU A 184 24.63 -12.51 4.39
CA LEU A 184 25.22 -13.28 3.29
C LEU A 184 26.12 -12.42 2.41
N TYR A 185 25.68 -11.21 2.04
CA TYR A 185 26.45 -10.28 1.22
C TYR A 185 27.77 -9.92 1.88
N ARG A 186 27.73 -9.49 3.15
CA ARG A 186 28.89 -9.11 3.93
C ARG A 186 29.89 -10.26 4.10
N ARG A 187 29.41 -11.45 4.47
CA ARG A 187 30.28 -12.61 4.72
C ARG A 187 30.92 -13.17 3.45
N LYS A 188 30.19 -13.20 2.33
CA LYS A 188 30.62 -13.94 1.15
C LYS A 188 31.12 -13.08 -0.01
N TYR A 189 30.59 -11.87 -0.17
CA TYR A 189 30.78 -11.10 -1.40
C TYR A 189 31.42 -9.73 -1.19
N GLN A 190 31.13 -9.05 -0.07
CA GLN A 190 31.52 -7.64 0.12
C GLN A 190 33.05 -7.43 0.07
N LYS A 191 33.85 -8.29 0.73
CA LYS A 191 35.31 -8.16 0.71
C LYS A 191 35.91 -8.25 -0.71
N ALA A 192 35.32 -9.07 -1.57
CA ALA A 192 35.81 -9.26 -2.94
C ALA A 192 35.27 -8.20 -3.91
N GLN A 193 34.06 -7.69 -3.69
CA GLN A 193 33.37 -6.78 -4.61
C GLN A 193 33.52 -5.30 -4.24
N GLY A 194 33.77 -4.99 -2.95
CA GLY A 194 33.87 -3.61 -2.46
C GLY A 194 32.57 -2.81 -2.51
N GLY A 195 31.41 -3.47 -2.61
CA GLY A 195 30.10 -2.80 -2.71
C GLY A 195 29.40 -2.59 -1.36
N GLU A 196 28.26 -1.92 -1.42
CA GLU A 196 27.39 -1.60 -0.29
C GLU A 196 25.99 -2.22 -0.49
N VAL A 197 25.30 -2.53 0.60
CA VAL A 197 23.93 -3.05 0.59
C VAL A 197 23.02 -2.26 1.52
N GLY A 198 21.81 -1.94 1.04
CA GLY A 198 20.83 -1.16 1.79
C GLY A 198 19.40 -1.64 1.54
N ILE A 199 18.43 -0.87 2.04
CA ILE A 199 17.00 -1.07 1.82
C ILE A 199 16.36 0.24 1.37
N THR A 200 15.40 0.19 0.46
CA THR A 200 14.64 1.36 0.00
C THR A 200 13.25 1.34 0.62
N LEU A 201 12.85 2.44 1.26
CA LEU A 201 11.62 2.55 2.02
C LEU A 201 10.82 3.77 1.58
N VAL A 202 9.50 3.63 1.50
CA VAL A 202 8.58 4.73 1.23
C VAL A 202 8.17 5.41 2.53
N CYS A 203 8.16 6.74 2.55
CA CYS A 203 7.55 7.49 3.65
C CYS A 203 7.07 8.86 3.18
N HIS A 204 5.83 9.20 3.55
CA HIS A 204 5.32 10.57 3.47
C HIS A 204 5.75 11.37 4.70
N TRP A 205 5.68 12.69 4.60
CA TRP A 205 5.72 13.53 5.80
C TRP A 205 4.30 13.79 6.32
N TYR A 206 4.19 14.04 7.62
CA TYR A 206 2.90 14.30 8.26
C TYR A 206 3.01 15.52 9.15
N LEU A 207 2.17 16.53 8.89
CA LEU A 207 1.97 17.68 9.75
C LEU A 207 0.78 17.41 10.68
N PRO A 208 0.77 17.90 11.93
CA PRO A 208 -0.44 17.82 12.74
C PRO A 208 -1.53 18.75 12.17
N TYR A 209 -2.78 18.29 12.12
CA TYR A 209 -3.89 19.10 11.58
C TYR A 209 -4.15 20.35 12.45
N THR A 210 -4.22 20.17 13.77
CA THR A 210 -4.25 21.24 14.78
C THR A 210 -2.97 21.27 15.63
N ASN A 211 -2.84 22.26 16.52
CA ASN A 211 -1.73 22.33 17.48
C ASN A 211 -1.94 21.44 18.72
N SER A 212 -3.02 20.65 18.76
CA SER A 212 -3.33 19.76 19.88
C SER A 212 -2.27 18.66 20.04
N THR A 213 -2.08 18.19 21.27
CA THR A 213 -1.19 17.04 21.56
C THR A 213 -1.61 15.80 20.79
N ALA A 214 -2.93 15.57 20.65
CA ALA A 214 -3.46 14.41 19.94
C ALA A 214 -3.03 14.38 18.47
N ASP A 215 -3.15 15.49 17.74
CA ASP A 215 -2.76 15.55 16.32
C ASP A 215 -1.23 15.50 16.13
N LYS A 216 -0.47 16.08 17.06
CA LYS A 216 1.00 15.95 17.09
C LYS A 216 1.42 14.49 17.25
N ASP A 217 0.79 13.78 18.18
CA ASP A 217 1.04 12.35 18.38
C ASP A 217 0.59 11.52 17.18
N ALA A 218 -0.51 11.89 16.53
CA ALA A 218 -0.99 11.25 15.30
C ALA A 218 0.02 11.39 14.15
N ALA A 219 0.52 12.62 13.92
CA ALA A 219 1.54 12.87 12.90
C ALA A 219 2.81 12.04 13.15
N LYS A 220 3.28 11.99 14.41
CA LYS A 220 4.41 11.14 14.81
C LYS A 220 4.12 9.65 14.56
N ARG A 221 2.95 9.15 15.00
CA ARG A 221 2.57 7.73 14.80
C ARG A 221 2.52 7.36 13.32
N ARG A 222 2.05 8.24 12.42
CA ARG A 222 2.04 7.97 10.97
C ARG A 222 3.44 7.74 10.41
N VAL A 223 4.43 8.51 10.83
CA VAL A 223 5.84 8.27 10.45
C VAL A 223 6.36 6.96 11.04
N GLU A 224 6.03 6.65 12.30
CA GLU A 224 6.45 5.41 12.96
C GLU A 224 5.82 4.16 12.34
N PHE A 225 4.54 4.20 11.94
CA PHE A 225 3.86 3.09 11.27
C PHE A 225 4.29 2.91 9.81
N MET A 226 5.04 3.85 9.23
CA MET A 226 5.49 3.80 7.84
C MET A 226 7.00 3.61 7.75
N LEU A 227 7.80 4.60 8.14
CA LEU A 227 9.26 4.51 8.15
C LEU A 227 9.78 3.72 9.36
N GLY A 228 9.28 4.02 10.56
CA GLY A 228 9.73 3.37 11.80
C GLY A 228 9.49 1.86 11.81
N TRP A 229 8.41 1.40 11.17
CA TRP A 229 8.04 0.00 11.10
C TRP A 229 9.14 -0.88 10.47
N PHE A 230 9.92 -0.31 9.55
CA PHE A 230 11.05 -0.96 8.89
C PHE A 230 12.42 -0.50 9.42
N MET A 231 12.58 0.80 9.68
CA MET A 231 13.86 1.37 10.12
C MET A 231 14.21 1.04 11.57
N ASP A 232 13.26 1.09 12.51
CA ASP A 232 13.56 0.76 13.92
C ASP A 232 14.12 -0.67 14.07
N PRO A 233 13.56 -1.70 13.41
CA PRO A 233 14.14 -3.04 13.46
C PRO A 233 15.60 -3.09 12.99
N ILE A 234 15.94 -2.45 11.87
CA ILE A 234 17.30 -2.54 11.33
C ILE A 234 18.30 -1.60 12.02
N VAL A 235 17.83 -0.56 12.73
CA VAL A 235 18.70 0.37 13.47
C VAL A 235 18.83 -0.05 14.94
N HIS A 236 17.71 -0.38 15.60
CA HIS A 236 17.64 -0.62 17.03
C HIS A 236 17.45 -2.11 17.39
N GLY A 237 17.03 -2.95 16.44
CA GLY A 237 16.83 -4.39 16.63
C GLY A 237 15.41 -4.78 17.07
N ASP A 238 14.45 -3.85 17.10
CA ASP A 238 13.04 -4.14 17.41
C ASP A 238 12.12 -3.10 16.77
N TYR A 239 10.82 -3.36 16.75
CA TYR A 239 9.81 -2.42 16.26
C TYR A 239 9.67 -1.18 17.14
N PRO A 240 9.09 -0.07 16.63
CA PRO A 240 8.81 1.12 17.45
C PRO A 240 8.01 0.78 18.70
N ALA A 241 8.38 1.37 19.83
CA ALA A 241 7.69 1.17 21.11
C ALA A 241 6.20 1.54 21.05
N SER A 242 5.85 2.56 20.25
CA SER A 242 4.47 2.94 19.96
C SER A 242 3.73 1.80 19.25
N MET A 243 4.26 1.24 18.18
CA MET A 243 3.63 0.10 17.50
C MET A 243 3.45 -1.09 18.44
N ARG A 244 4.47 -1.43 19.25
CA ARG A 244 4.38 -2.51 20.23
C ARG A 244 3.25 -2.30 21.23
N SER A 245 3.17 -1.09 21.80
CA SER A 245 2.14 -0.71 22.79
C SER A 245 0.72 -0.82 22.21
N TRP A 246 0.52 -0.41 20.97
CA TRP A 246 -0.82 -0.34 20.36
C TRP A 246 -1.27 -1.68 19.75
N LEU A 247 -0.34 -2.43 19.16
CA LEU A 247 -0.63 -3.67 18.44
C LEU A 247 -0.58 -4.91 19.34
N GLY A 248 0.18 -4.85 20.43
CA GLY A 248 0.38 -5.96 21.37
C GLY A 248 0.81 -7.24 20.65
N ALA A 249 0.06 -8.31 20.87
CA ALA A 249 0.34 -9.64 20.32
C ALA A 249 0.12 -9.77 18.79
N ARG A 250 -0.48 -8.77 18.13
CA ARG A 250 -0.66 -8.79 16.66
C ARG A 250 0.63 -8.45 15.91
N LEU A 251 1.51 -7.68 16.54
CA LEU A 251 2.84 -7.40 16.01
C LEU A 251 3.76 -8.57 16.42
N PRO A 252 4.37 -9.29 15.48
CA PRO A 252 5.30 -10.37 15.82
C PRO A 252 6.48 -9.87 16.67
N SER A 253 7.14 -10.78 17.36
CA SER A 253 8.33 -10.48 18.18
C SER A 253 9.55 -11.16 17.59
N PHE A 254 10.65 -10.43 17.52
CA PHE A 254 11.94 -11.00 17.14
C PHE A 254 12.58 -11.75 18.32
N THR A 255 13.09 -12.94 18.06
CA THR A 255 13.98 -13.66 19.00
C THR A 255 15.28 -12.87 19.21
N PRO A 256 16.03 -13.09 20.31
CA PRO A 256 17.31 -12.41 20.55
C PRO A 256 18.28 -12.52 19.36
N LYS A 257 18.36 -13.70 18.73
CA LYS A 257 19.18 -13.93 17.53
C LYS A 257 18.74 -13.07 16.34
N GLN A 258 17.42 -12.96 16.12
CA GLN A 258 16.88 -12.12 15.04
C GLN A 258 17.11 -10.63 15.31
N LYS A 259 16.93 -10.16 16.56
CA LYS A 259 17.23 -8.77 16.94
C LYS A 259 18.69 -8.41 16.64
N ALA A 260 19.62 -9.31 17.00
CA ALA A 260 21.04 -9.14 16.73
C ALA A 260 21.35 -9.13 15.22
N ALA A 261 20.72 -10.00 14.44
CA ALA A 261 20.90 -10.05 12.98
C ALA A 261 20.34 -8.80 12.26
N LEU A 262 19.24 -8.22 12.77
CA LEU A 262 18.63 -7.02 12.21
C LEU A 262 19.44 -5.75 12.49
N ARG A 263 19.95 -5.59 13.72
CA ARG A 263 20.64 -4.37 14.13
C ARG A 263 21.87 -4.11 13.27
N GLY A 264 21.90 -2.96 12.60
CA GLY A 264 22.97 -2.56 11.70
C GLY A 264 23.00 -3.32 10.36
N SER A 265 21.91 -3.99 9.96
CA SER A 265 21.82 -4.74 8.70
C SER A 265 21.64 -3.84 7.47
N TYR A 266 22.42 -2.77 7.33
CA TYR A 266 22.45 -1.89 6.18
C TYR A 266 23.73 -1.06 6.17
N ASP A 267 24.19 -0.64 4.99
CA ASP A 267 25.29 0.31 4.81
C ASP A 267 24.74 1.73 4.49
N PHE A 268 23.59 1.79 3.81
CA PHE A 268 22.79 2.99 3.59
C PHE A 268 21.29 2.65 3.64
N PHE A 269 20.42 3.65 3.74
CA PHE A 269 19.00 3.45 3.44
C PHE A 269 18.53 4.38 2.31
N GLY A 270 17.70 3.84 1.44
CA GLY A 270 17.01 4.54 0.37
C GLY A 270 15.67 5.07 0.84
N LEU A 271 15.31 6.29 0.43
CA LEU A 271 14.01 6.90 0.73
C LEU A 271 13.25 7.23 -0.55
N ASN A 272 12.00 6.79 -0.61
CA ASN A 272 11.02 7.22 -1.61
C ASN A 272 10.10 8.26 -0.96
N TYR A 273 10.11 9.49 -1.48
CA TYR A 273 9.30 10.60 -0.99
C TYR A 273 8.56 11.30 -2.12
N TYR A 274 7.26 11.51 -1.93
CA TYR A 274 6.40 12.17 -2.92
C TYR A 274 5.60 13.34 -2.35
N THR A 275 5.08 13.22 -1.13
CA THR A 275 4.06 14.13 -0.61
C THR A 275 4.03 14.24 0.92
N THR A 276 3.21 15.17 1.41
CA THR A 276 2.94 15.44 2.82
C THR A 276 1.43 15.52 3.05
N TYR A 277 0.97 15.04 4.20
CA TYR A 277 -0.42 15.19 4.62
C TYR A 277 -0.52 15.89 5.98
N TYR A 278 -1.70 16.43 6.29
CA TYR A 278 -2.10 16.64 7.68
C TYR A 278 -2.59 15.33 8.29
N ALA A 279 -2.18 15.05 9.53
CA ALA A 279 -2.66 13.93 10.34
C ALA A 279 -3.65 14.44 11.39
N ILE A 280 -4.77 13.76 11.50
CA ILE A 280 -5.85 14.03 12.44
C ILE A 280 -5.95 12.83 13.37
N ALA A 281 -5.88 13.05 14.68
CA ALA A 281 -6.07 11.98 15.65
C ALA A 281 -7.51 11.46 15.56
N THR A 282 -7.65 10.14 15.52
CA THR A 282 -8.96 9.50 15.54
C THR A 282 -9.09 8.60 16.77
N PRO A 283 -10.30 8.47 17.34
CA PRO A 283 -10.54 7.45 18.35
C PRO A 283 -10.34 6.05 17.75
N ALA A 284 -10.30 5.03 18.61
CA ALA A 284 -10.35 3.65 18.14
C ALA A 284 -11.57 3.45 17.24
N PRO A 285 -11.41 2.78 16.08
CA PRO A 285 -12.53 2.55 15.19
C PRO A 285 -13.66 1.85 15.95
N ALA A 286 -14.84 2.48 15.94
CA ALA A 286 -16.02 1.91 16.58
C ALA A 286 -16.34 0.53 15.98
N ASN A 287 -16.16 0.41 14.66
CA ASN A 287 -16.31 -0.80 13.88
C ASN A 287 -15.21 -1.83 14.20
N ALA A 288 -15.62 -3.00 14.68
CA ALA A 288 -14.73 -4.12 15.00
C ALA A 288 -14.00 -4.71 13.76
N LEU A 289 -14.49 -4.47 12.53
CA LEU A 289 -13.83 -4.94 11.28
C LEU A 289 -12.55 -4.15 11.00
N LEU A 290 -12.55 -2.87 11.37
CA LEU A 290 -11.39 -2.00 11.26
C LEU A 290 -10.48 -2.14 12.48
N ARG A 291 -10.96 -2.75 13.58
CA ARG A 291 -10.08 -3.06 14.71
C ARG A 291 -9.12 -4.17 14.32
N GLY A 292 -7.87 -3.79 14.17
CA GLY A 292 -6.80 -4.67 13.74
C GLY A 292 -6.44 -4.56 12.26
N SER A 293 -7.01 -3.57 11.55
CA SER A 293 -6.50 -3.18 10.24
C SER A 293 -5.27 -2.29 10.37
N TYR A 294 -4.27 -2.53 9.52
CA TYR A 294 -3.06 -1.70 9.50
C TYR A 294 -3.38 -0.20 9.37
N ASP A 295 -4.35 0.13 8.50
CA ASP A 295 -4.72 1.52 8.25
C ASP A 295 -5.38 2.20 9.45
N ALA A 296 -6.15 1.47 10.26
CA ALA A 296 -6.80 2.05 11.43
C ALA A 296 -5.95 1.94 12.71
N ASP A 297 -4.96 1.05 12.75
CA ASP A 297 -4.16 0.79 13.94
C ASP A 297 -3.27 1.96 14.37
N ASN A 298 -2.88 2.82 13.41
CA ASN A 298 -2.17 4.07 13.73
C ASN A 298 -3.07 5.14 14.39
N ARG A 299 -4.39 4.89 14.45
CA ARG A 299 -5.43 5.76 15.05
C ARG A 299 -5.30 7.22 14.62
N SER A 300 -5.22 7.40 13.31
CA SER A 300 -5.26 8.70 12.69
C SER A 300 -5.86 8.63 11.30
N ASN A 301 -6.46 9.74 10.87
CA ASN A 301 -6.82 9.97 9.48
C ASN A 301 -5.83 10.96 8.86
N VAL A 302 -5.79 11.02 7.54
CA VAL A 302 -4.92 11.96 6.82
C VAL A 302 -5.68 12.73 5.77
N THR A 303 -5.26 13.97 5.52
CA THR A 303 -5.86 14.83 4.49
C THR A 303 -4.83 15.80 3.92
N GLY A 304 -4.94 16.11 2.63
CA GLY A 304 -4.18 17.18 1.99
C GLY A 304 -4.78 18.56 2.20
N PHE A 305 -5.91 18.69 2.90
CA PHE A 305 -6.63 19.95 3.07
C PHE A 305 -6.72 20.35 4.54
N ARG A 306 -6.67 21.66 4.81
CA ARG A 306 -6.97 22.23 6.13
C ARG A 306 -7.84 23.46 5.95
N ASN A 307 -9.03 23.46 6.56
CA ASN A 307 -10.02 24.54 6.43
C ASN A 307 -10.34 24.89 4.97
N GLY A 308 -10.55 23.87 4.13
CA GLY A 308 -10.82 24.02 2.69
C GLY A 308 -9.62 24.41 1.82
N ARG A 309 -8.44 24.62 2.40
CA ARG A 309 -7.22 24.98 1.65
C ARG A 309 -6.31 23.78 1.49
N ALA A 310 -5.93 23.47 0.25
CA ALA A 310 -4.94 22.45 -0.03
C ALA A 310 -3.57 22.81 0.56
N LEU A 311 -2.84 21.79 1.00
CA LEU A 311 -1.51 21.89 1.59
C LEU A 311 -0.46 22.37 0.56
N GLY A 312 -0.70 22.09 -0.72
CA GLY A 312 0.03 22.60 -1.86
C GLY A 312 -0.70 22.27 -3.16
N PRO A 313 -0.14 22.65 -4.33
CA PRO A 313 -0.68 22.22 -5.62
C PRO A 313 -0.83 20.70 -5.67
N GLN A 314 -1.96 20.22 -6.16
CA GLN A 314 -2.25 18.81 -6.32
C GLN A 314 -1.77 18.34 -7.70
N ALA A 315 -1.19 17.15 -7.79
CA ALA A 315 -0.81 16.55 -9.07
C ALA A 315 -2.05 15.98 -9.80
N TYR A 316 -1.82 15.29 -10.92
CA TYR A 316 -2.91 14.57 -11.59
C TYR A 316 -3.48 13.46 -10.70
N THR A 317 -2.60 12.71 -10.06
CA THR A 317 -2.95 11.75 -9.02
C THR A 317 -3.43 12.47 -7.77
N GLU A 318 -4.71 12.28 -7.43
CA GLU A 318 -5.40 13.06 -6.41
C GLU A 318 -4.76 12.97 -5.02
N PHE A 319 -4.06 11.88 -4.68
CA PHE A 319 -3.42 11.78 -3.37
C PHE A 319 -2.11 12.58 -3.27
N LEU A 320 -1.52 13.04 -4.39
CA LEU A 320 -0.21 13.69 -4.38
C LEU A 320 -0.32 15.22 -4.26
N PHE A 321 0.00 15.73 -3.07
CA PHE A 321 0.13 17.16 -2.79
C PHE A 321 1.60 17.60 -2.82
N VAL A 322 1.92 18.64 -3.60
CA VAL A 322 3.28 19.15 -3.74
C VAL A 322 3.66 19.98 -2.53
N TYR A 323 4.52 19.43 -1.66
CA TYR A 323 4.99 20.11 -0.45
C TYR A 323 6.49 19.88 -0.19
N PRO A 324 7.35 20.67 -0.86
CA PRO A 324 8.80 20.53 -0.76
C PRO A 324 9.39 20.57 0.66
N PRO A 325 8.88 21.36 1.64
CA PRO A 325 9.44 21.32 2.99
C PRO A 325 9.35 19.95 3.68
N GLY A 326 8.40 19.09 3.26
CA GLY A 326 8.20 17.79 3.91
C GLY A 326 9.38 16.82 3.73
N ILE A 327 10.06 16.84 2.57
CA ILE A 327 11.25 15.99 2.37
C ILE A 327 12.39 16.41 3.31
N HIS A 328 12.53 17.72 3.54
CA HIS A 328 13.53 18.28 4.43
C HIS A 328 13.28 17.88 5.89
N GLU A 329 12.03 18.01 6.36
CA GLU A 329 11.66 17.60 7.71
C GLU A 329 11.81 16.10 7.94
N LEU A 330 11.46 15.28 6.94
CA LEU A 330 11.64 13.83 7.00
C LEU A 330 13.12 13.44 7.05
N MET A 331 13.99 14.14 6.32
CA MET A 331 15.44 13.96 6.38
C MET A 331 16.02 14.34 7.75
N LEU A 332 15.56 15.45 8.34
CA LEU A 332 15.95 15.83 9.69
C LEU A 332 15.42 14.84 10.74
N TYR A 333 14.21 14.31 10.56
CA TYR A 333 13.66 13.25 11.41
C TYR A 333 14.55 12.01 11.35
N ALA A 334 14.90 11.52 10.16
CA ALA A 334 15.74 10.35 9.99
C ALA A 334 17.13 10.57 10.62
N LYS A 335 17.72 11.76 10.45
CA LYS A 335 18.97 12.15 11.11
C LYS A 335 18.87 12.02 12.64
N ARG A 336 17.85 12.65 13.24
CA ARG A 336 17.68 12.68 14.71
C ARG A 336 17.38 11.32 15.29
N ARG A 337 16.52 10.53 14.65
CA ARG A 337 16.04 9.25 15.18
C ARG A 337 17.06 8.12 15.00
N TYR A 338 17.73 8.06 13.85
CA TYR A 338 18.54 6.91 13.46
C TYR A 338 20.06 7.17 13.49
N GLY A 339 20.50 8.30 14.03
CA GLY A 339 21.92 8.60 14.18
C GLY A 339 22.61 9.05 12.88
N ASN A 340 21.88 9.74 11.99
CA ASN A 340 22.40 10.30 10.74
C ASN A 340 23.05 9.29 9.76
N PRO A 341 22.40 8.14 9.46
CA PRO A 341 22.95 7.17 8.52
C PRO A 341 23.05 7.76 7.09
N PRO A 342 23.87 7.19 6.21
CA PRO A 342 23.87 7.56 4.79
C PRO A 342 22.49 7.35 4.15
N VAL A 343 21.97 8.38 3.48
CA VAL A 343 20.65 8.35 2.83
C VAL A 343 20.75 8.65 1.35
N TYR A 344 20.06 7.86 0.53
CA TYR A 344 19.82 8.17 -0.88
C TYR A 344 18.33 8.41 -1.08
N VAL A 345 17.95 9.51 -1.74
CA VAL A 345 16.56 9.67 -2.21
C VAL A 345 16.42 8.83 -3.47
N MET A 346 15.83 7.64 -3.35
CA MET A 346 15.72 6.67 -4.44
C MET A 346 14.54 6.96 -5.37
N GLU A 347 13.52 7.65 -4.85
CA GLU A 347 12.42 8.15 -5.67
C GLU A 347 11.93 9.50 -5.16
N ASN A 348 11.76 10.44 -6.08
CA ASN A 348 11.05 11.68 -5.89
C ASN A 348 10.57 12.21 -7.25
N GLY A 349 9.29 12.51 -7.39
CA GLY A 349 8.69 12.88 -8.67
C GLY A 349 7.25 13.34 -8.57
N ILE A 350 6.71 13.77 -9.72
CA ILE A 350 5.32 14.19 -9.87
C ILE A 350 4.79 13.73 -11.23
N ASP A 351 3.52 13.34 -11.26
CA ASP A 351 2.80 12.93 -12.45
C ASP A 351 2.00 14.06 -13.09
N GLU A 352 1.68 13.84 -14.37
CA GLU A 352 0.70 14.60 -15.12
C GLU A 352 -0.25 13.65 -15.83
N GLY A 353 -1.48 14.09 -16.07
CA GLY A 353 -2.43 13.34 -16.85
C GLY A 353 -1.91 13.05 -18.25
N ASN A 354 -2.19 11.85 -18.73
CA ASN A 354 -1.98 11.47 -20.10
C ASN A 354 -3.15 11.97 -20.95
N ASN A 355 -2.82 12.69 -22.01
CA ASN A 355 -3.79 13.14 -23.01
C ASN A 355 -3.20 12.86 -24.39
N SER A 356 -3.62 11.74 -24.99
CA SER A 356 -3.15 11.28 -26.30
C SER A 356 -3.59 12.18 -27.46
N SER A 357 -4.54 13.09 -27.23
CA SER A 357 -5.01 14.04 -28.24
C SER A 357 -4.14 15.30 -28.32
N LEU A 358 -3.25 15.52 -27.34
CA LEU A 358 -2.33 16.67 -27.39
C LEU A 358 -1.26 16.45 -28.47
N PRO A 359 -0.96 17.47 -29.30
CA PRO A 359 0.21 17.44 -30.15
C PRO A 359 1.48 17.18 -29.33
N ILE A 360 2.39 16.35 -29.84
CA ILE A 360 3.62 15.99 -29.11
C ILE A 360 4.38 17.21 -28.59
N ARG A 361 4.44 18.30 -29.36
CA ARG A 361 5.12 19.54 -28.95
C ARG A 361 4.54 20.16 -27.68
N GLU A 362 3.24 20.00 -27.43
CA GLU A 362 2.58 20.46 -26.21
C GLU A 362 2.71 19.42 -25.10
N ALA A 363 2.58 18.13 -25.40
CA ALA A 363 2.70 17.04 -24.43
C ALA A 363 4.09 16.93 -23.76
N LEU A 364 5.12 17.57 -24.34
CA LEU A 364 6.48 17.65 -23.80
C LEU A 364 6.69 18.83 -22.83
N LYS A 365 5.76 19.78 -22.74
CA LYS A 365 5.86 20.93 -21.83
C LYS A 365 5.33 20.54 -20.46
N ASP A 366 6.22 20.39 -19.49
CA ASP A 366 5.92 19.94 -18.13
C ASP A 366 6.50 20.86 -17.04
N PRO A 367 6.12 22.15 -17.02
CA PRO A 367 6.70 23.13 -16.10
C PRO A 367 6.44 22.81 -14.61
N ALA A 368 5.34 22.10 -14.31
CA ALA A 368 5.04 21.64 -12.96
C ALA A 368 6.12 20.66 -12.44
N ARG A 369 6.60 19.74 -13.29
CA ARG A 369 7.67 18.78 -12.96
C ARG A 369 9.01 19.47 -12.74
N ILE A 370 9.35 20.48 -13.57
CA ILE A 370 10.54 21.31 -13.35
C ILE A 370 10.49 21.99 -11.99
N ASN A 371 9.38 22.68 -11.68
CA ASN A 371 9.20 23.40 -10.42
C ASN A 371 9.22 22.45 -9.21
N TYR A 372 8.64 21.25 -9.35
CA TYR A 372 8.67 20.21 -8.33
C TYR A 372 10.12 19.80 -8.00
N HIS A 373 10.90 19.38 -9.01
CA HIS A 373 12.28 18.95 -8.78
C HIS A 373 13.16 20.08 -8.23
N TYR A 374 13.06 21.28 -8.81
CA TYR A 374 13.80 22.45 -8.34
C TYR A 374 13.58 22.69 -6.83
N LYS A 375 12.32 22.74 -6.39
CA LYS A 375 12.01 23.02 -4.98
C LYS A 375 12.40 21.87 -4.05
N HIS A 376 12.18 20.61 -4.44
CA HIS A 376 12.60 19.47 -3.59
C HIS A 376 14.13 19.40 -3.46
N LEU A 377 14.87 19.63 -4.55
CA LEU A 377 16.33 19.71 -4.51
C LEU A 377 16.84 20.88 -3.65
N LEU A 378 16.16 22.03 -3.65
CA LEU A 378 16.47 23.15 -2.78
C LEU A 378 16.33 22.77 -1.28
N PHE A 379 15.24 22.09 -0.92
CA PHE A 379 15.00 21.63 0.45
C PHE A 379 15.94 20.49 0.88
N LEU A 380 16.33 19.61 -0.04
CA LEU A 380 17.41 18.64 0.21
C LEU A 380 18.75 19.33 0.43
N ASN A 381 19.07 20.37 -0.34
CA ASN A 381 20.28 21.16 -0.12
C ASN A 381 20.28 21.84 1.26
N LEU A 382 19.12 22.33 1.72
CA LEU A 382 18.97 22.87 3.07
C LEU A 382 19.24 21.79 4.14
N ALA A 383 18.74 20.57 3.96
CA ALA A 383 19.00 19.45 4.87
C ALA A 383 20.50 19.09 4.91
N ILE A 384 21.18 19.09 3.76
CA ILE A 384 22.64 18.90 3.67
C ILE A 384 23.41 19.99 4.42
N LYS A 385 23.01 21.27 4.27
CA LYS A 385 23.59 22.39 5.03
C LYS A 385 23.41 22.20 6.54
N GLN A 386 22.30 21.59 6.96
CA GLN A 386 22.03 21.18 8.34
C GLN A 386 22.64 19.81 8.71
N LYS A 387 23.65 19.37 7.96
CA LYS A 387 24.47 18.17 8.21
C LYS A 387 23.70 16.85 8.19
N VAL A 388 22.62 16.75 7.42
CA VAL A 388 22.03 15.44 7.09
C VAL A 388 22.95 14.73 6.09
N ASN A 389 23.22 13.44 6.32
CA ASN A 389 24.13 12.63 5.51
C ASN A 389 23.49 12.12 4.20
N ILE A 390 23.07 13.03 3.33
CA ILE A 390 22.45 12.72 2.04
C ILE A 390 23.54 12.48 1.00
N LYS A 391 23.50 11.33 0.33
CA LYS A 391 24.53 10.86 -0.62
C LYS A 391 24.10 10.90 -2.08
N GLY A 392 22.80 10.90 -2.37
CA GLY A 392 22.33 10.97 -3.75
C GLY A 392 20.83 11.19 -3.87
N TYR A 393 20.42 11.47 -5.11
CA TYR A 393 19.06 11.76 -5.51
C TYR A 393 18.75 11.11 -6.85
N PHE A 394 17.63 10.40 -6.92
CA PHE A 394 17.12 9.71 -8.09
C PHE A 394 15.70 10.21 -8.36
N SER A 395 15.51 10.79 -9.55
CA SER A 395 14.20 11.27 -10.01
C SER A 395 13.34 10.09 -10.45
N TRP A 396 12.11 10.03 -9.95
CA TRP A 396 11.09 9.11 -10.42
C TRP A 396 10.21 9.82 -11.48
N THR A 397 10.15 9.38 -12.74
CA THR A 397 10.89 8.27 -13.38
C THR A 397 11.80 8.74 -14.50
N PHE A 398 12.67 7.85 -14.96
CA PHE A 398 13.41 8.05 -16.19
C PHE A 398 12.47 8.28 -17.39
N MET A 399 11.44 7.45 -17.57
CA MET A 399 10.50 7.55 -18.68
C MET A 399 9.08 7.15 -18.27
N ASP A 400 8.08 7.69 -18.97
CA ASP A 400 6.69 7.31 -18.77
C ASP A 400 6.54 5.79 -18.87
N CYS A 401 5.98 5.19 -17.82
CA CYS A 401 5.86 3.75 -17.68
C CYS A 401 4.46 3.34 -17.22
N PHE A 402 4.33 2.09 -16.79
CA PHE A 402 3.07 1.54 -16.29
C PHE A 402 2.96 1.81 -14.80
N GLU A 403 1.98 2.61 -14.39
CA GLU A 403 1.78 3.07 -13.00
C GLU A 403 0.71 2.23 -12.30
N TRP A 404 0.96 0.94 -12.19
CA TRP A 404 0.18 0.01 -11.36
C TRP A 404 -1.34 0.07 -11.65
N GLY A 405 -2.14 0.52 -10.68
CA GLY A 405 -3.60 0.59 -10.78
C GLY A 405 -4.10 1.63 -11.78
N ASP A 406 -3.31 2.67 -12.05
CA ASP A 406 -3.64 3.75 -12.98
C ASP A 406 -3.22 3.43 -14.43
N GLY A 407 -2.40 2.40 -14.60
CA GLY A 407 -2.01 1.87 -15.90
C GLY A 407 -1.12 2.84 -16.66
N TYR A 408 -1.67 3.55 -17.64
CA TYR A 408 -0.94 4.54 -18.44
C TYR A 408 -1.66 5.90 -18.47
N LYS A 409 -2.51 6.16 -17.48
CA LYS A 409 -3.31 7.39 -17.38
C LYS A 409 -2.50 8.56 -16.84
N ASP A 410 -1.50 8.27 -16.04
CA ASP A 410 -0.59 9.19 -15.39
C ASP A 410 0.84 8.99 -15.92
N ARG A 411 1.62 10.08 -15.91
CA ARG A 411 2.94 10.14 -16.54
C ARG A 411 3.96 10.75 -15.59
N PHE A 412 4.81 9.93 -14.97
CA PHE A 412 5.89 10.40 -14.07
C PHE A 412 7.21 10.74 -14.77
N GLY A 413 7.41 10.30 -16.01
CA GLY A 413 8.73 10.29 -16.64
C GLY A 413 9.29 11.64 -17.00
N LEU A 414 10.62 11.77 -16.95
CA LEU A 414 11.34 12.85 -17.63
C LEU A 414 11.29 12.70 -19.16
N ILE A 415 11.08 11.47 -19.65
CA ILE A 415 10.95 11.15 -21.07
C ILE A 415 9.51 10.72 -21.36
N TYR A 416 8.88 11.38 -22.32
CA TYR A 416 7.58 10.97 -22.84
C TYR A 416 7.70 9.73 -23.72
N VAL A 417 6.77 8.78 -23.56
CA VAL A 417 6.67 7.58 -24.39
C VAL A 417 5.34 7.57 -25.13
N ASP A 418 5.40 7.69 -26.46
CA ASP A 418 4.22 7.47 -27.31
C ASP A 418 3.83 5.99 -27.22
N ARG A 419 2.61 5.69 -26.76
CA ARG A 419 2.16 4.32 -26.52
C ARG A 419 1.84 3.53 -27.78
N ASN A 420 1.57 4.20 -28.89
CA ASN A 420 1.28 3.55 -30.17
C ASN A 420 2.57 3.15 -30.88
N THR A 421 3.59 4.00 -30.82
CA THR A 421 4.86 3.80 -31.55
C THR A 421 6.02 3.37 -30.66
N LEU A 422 5.87 3.48 -29.35
CA LEU A 422 6.93 3.38 -28.34
C LEU A 422 8.08 4.37 -28.57
N LYS A 423 7.89 5.43 -29.35
CA LYS A 423 8.93 6.42 -29.55
C LYS A 423 9.11 7.28 -28.29
N ARG A 424 10.37 7.60 -27.97
CA ARG A 424 10.78 8.35 -26.77
C ARG A 424 11.07 9.79 -27.15
N TYR A 425 10.57 10.72 -26.34
CA TYR A 425 10.72 12.15 -26.56
C TYR A 425 11.10 12.85 -25.25
N PRO A 426 12.24 13.54 -25.18
CA PRO A 426 12.63 14.27 -23.97
C PRO A 426 11.65 15.41 -23.66
N LYS A 427 11.08 15.40 -22.46
CA LYS A 427 10.26 16.53 -21.96
C LYS A 427 11.16 17.72 -21.60
N GLU A 428 10.56 18.88 -21.37
CA GLU A 428 11.32 20.07 -20.95
C GLU A 428 12.01 19.87 -19.59
N SER A 429 11.41 19.08 -18.69
CA SER A 429 12.06 18.65 -17.43
C SER A 429 13.33 17.85 -17.63
N SER A 430 13.38 16.95 -18.64
CA SER A 430 14.61 16.23 -19.00
C SER A 430 15.71 17.19 -19.44
N LYS A 431 15.38 18.18 -20.29
CA LYS A 431 16.34 19.19 -20.74
C LYS A 431 16.80 20.09 -19.59
N TRP A 432 15.88 20.48 -18.71
CA TRP A 432 16.21 21.26 -17.51
C TRP A 432 17.15 20.48 -16.59
N MET A 433 16.85 19.20 -16.31
CA MET A 433 17.70 18.33 -15.49
C MET A 433 19.10 18.18 -16.13
N GLY A 434 19.17 18.01 -17.45
CA GLY A 434 20.44 17.96 -18.18
C GLY A 434 21.27 19.24 -18.05
N ARG A 435 20.64 20.42 -18.04
CA ARG A 435 21.32 21.70 -17.76
C ARG A 435 21.76 21.81 -16.30
N PHE A 436 20.87 21.43 -15.37
CA PHE A 436 21.14 21.49 -13.93
C PHE A 436 22.31 20.58 -13.51
N LEU A 437 22.46 19.42 -14.14
CA LEU A 437 23.50 18.43 -13.83
C LEU A 437 24.79 18.59 -14.65
N LYS A 438 24.88 19.61 -15.53
CA LYS A 438 26.07 19.83 -16.36
C LYS A 438 27.27 20.14 -15.46
N LYS A 439 28.34 19.35 -15.60
CA LYS A 439 29.60 19.51 -14.88
C LYS A 439 30.43 20.66 -15.42
#